data_AF-A0AAW0D420-F1
#
_entry.id   AF-A0AAW0D420-F1
#
_cell.length_a   1.000
_cell.length_b   1.000
_cell.length_c   1.000
_cell.angle_alpha   90.00
_cell.angle_beta   90.00
_cell.angle_gamma   90.00
#
_symmetry.space_group_name_H-M   'P 1'
#
loop_
_entity.id
_entity.type
_entity.pdbx_description
1 polymer ?
#
loop_
_entity_poly.entity_id
_entity_poly.type
_entity_poly.pdbx_seq_one_letter_code
_entity_poly.pdbx_strand_id
1 'polypeptide(L)'
;MPPLTLFTLPLPSEGPPQGYGWENQSASESSSTTAFFTGLDDRDQFLGQPRCVVCGEDEVAALEHCHIIHQSEQHIWDDLKKRKWLPSETKDHPTHESRNGMIMCSNHHYAFDAYLFFIRYNPNTQKFIFINYSGKQSQARYHGKAIALDITHRKAPFPSLFIVHEMRVPGFHPFRSTPDMPSSVQWQDWITSWGMLNSSNSTTLFRRDMPDSGDDNGNYNTPPQFQQQQQPQSQSQTTLPGHAPLASLNDSIAGILAATRSMPSWKACQMENTSWAGTADENIQKYITSIGVESNVESVG
;
A
#
# COMPACT_ATOMS: atom_id res chain seq x y z
N MET A 1 5.84 -13.81 -20.31
CA MET A 1 6.27 -13.86 -18.89
C MET A 1 7.43 -12.88 -18.76
N PRO A 2 7.42 -11.92 -17.83
CA PRO A 2 8.65 -11.22 -17.50
C PRO A 2 9.61 -12.20 -16.81
N PRO A 3 10.92 -12.14 -17.11
CA PRO A 3 11.91 -13.00 -16.47
C PRO A 3 11.97 -12.72 -14.97
N LEU A 4 12.22 -13.77 -14.17
CA LEU A 4 12.59 -13.60 -12.76
C LEU A 4 13.89 -12.79 -12.70
N THR A 5 14.02 -11.91 -11.72
CA THR A 5 15.30 -11.25 -11.45
C THR A 5 16.24 -12.30 -10.86
N LEU A 6 17.26 -12.70 -11.62
CA LEU A 6 18.21 -13.72 -11.22
C LEU A 6 19.42 -13.07 -10.55
N PHE A 7 19.80 -13.57 -9.36
CA PHE A 7 20.98 -13.12 -8.65
C PHE A 7 22.17 -14.07 -8.90
N THR A 8 23.34 -13.51 -9.17
CA THR A 8 24.60 -14.28 -9.34
C THR A 8 25.21 -14.68 -7.99
N LEU A 9 25.67 -15.93 -7.90
CA LEU A 9 26.48 -16.43 -6.77
C LEU A 9 27.98 -16.12 -6.95
N PRO A 10 28.75 -15.98 -5.83
CA PRO A 10 28.28 -15.99 -4.44
C PRO A 10 27.50 -14.71 -4.11
N LEU A 11 26.51 -14.82 -3.21
CA LEU A 11 25.80 -13.64 -2.71
C LEU A 11 26.80 -12.63 -2.10
N PRO A 12 26.53 -11.31 -2.18
CA PRO A 12 27.41 -10.32 -1.59
C PRO A 12 27.72 -10.61 -0.13
N SER A 13 28.99 -10.50 0.27
CA SER A 13 29.43 -10.71 1.66
C SER A 13 28.84 -9.70 2.64
N GLU A 14 28.24 -8.61 2.14
CA GLU A 14 27.62 -7.54 2.93
C GLU A 14 26.16 -7.83 3.31
N GLY A 15 25.62 -9.00 2.94
CA GLY A 15 24.33 -9.47 3.43
C GLY A 15 23.35 -9.89 2.33
N PRO A 16 22.09 -10.19 2.70
CA PRO A 16 21.07 -10.65 1.77
C PRO A 16 20.75 -9.59 0.70
N PRO A 17 20.28 -9.98 -0.51
CA PRO A 17 19.93 -9.03 -1.56
C PRO A 17 18.95 -7.95 -1.07
N GLN A 18 19.03 -6.76 -1.66
CA GLN A 18 18.22 -5.63 -1.24
C GLN A 18 16.71 -5.97 -1.20
N GLY A 19 16.10 -5.78 -0.03
CA GLY A 19 14.69 -6.12 0.25
C GLY A 19 14.44 -7.53 0.80
N TYR A 20 15.49 -8.34 0.99
CA TYR A 20 15.43 -9.66 1.64
C TYR A 20 16.17 -9.71 2.98
N GLY A 21 16.59 -8.54 3.50
CA GLY A 21 17.10 -8.39 4.86
C GLY A 21 16.02 -8.69 5.88
N TRP A 22 16.28 -9.63 6.79
CA TRP A 22 15.39 -9.96 7.89
C TRP A 22 15.90 -9.30 9.17
N GLU A 23 15.25 -8.22 9.61
CA GLU A 23 15.52 -7.63 10.93
C GLU A 23 14.85 -8.49 12.00
N ASN A 24 15.64 -8.88 13.01
CA ASN A 24 15.30 -9.76 14.12
C ASN A 24 13.90 -9.50 14.72
N GLN A 25 12.89 -10.23 14.24
CA GLN A 25 11.68 -10.52 15.01
C GLN A 25 11.58 -12.02 15.19
N SER A 26 11.47 -12.44 16.44
CA SER A 26 11.21 -13.82 16.81
C SER A 26 9.95 -14.27 16.09
N ALA A 27 10.03 -15.44 15.43
CA ALA A 27 8.89 -16.12 14.84
C ALA A 27 7.92 -16.49 15.97
N SER A 28 7.11 -15.53 16.40
CA SER A 28 5.98 -15.79 17.27
C SER A 28 4.82 -16.17 16.38
N GLU A 29 4.32 -17.39 16.59
CA GLU A 29 3.02 -17.89 16.12
C GLU A 29 1.90 -17.05 16.78
N SER A 30 1.88 -15.76 16.49
CA SER A 30 0.89 -14.84 17.06
C SER A 30 -0.45 -15.08 16.38
N SER A 31 -1.47 -15.25 17.22
CA SER A 31 -2.89 -15.31 16.87
C SER A 31 -3.21 -14.41 15.67
N SER A 32 -3.73 -15.03 14.61
CA SER A 32 -3.65 -14.54 13.25
C SER A 32 -4.44 -13.25 12.99
N THR A 33 -5.49 -12.99 13.77
CA THR A 33 -6.28 -11.74 13.72
C THR A 33 -5.64 -10.61 14.51
N THR A 34 -5.02 -10.90 15.67
CA THR A 34 -4.28 -9.88 16.43
C THR A 34 -3.09 -9.36 15.62
N ALA A 35 -2.37 -10.27 14.95
CA ALA A 35 -1.28 -9.91 14.05
C ALA A 35 -1.74 -9.07 12.84
N PHE A 36 -2.98 -9.25 12.38
CA PHE A 36 -3.59 -8.42 11.35
C PHE A 36 -3.81 -6.98 11.85
N PHE A 37 -4.49 -6.79 12.97
CA PHE A 37 -4.76 -5.46 13.53
C PHE A 37 -3.47 -4.72 13.89
N THR A 38 -2.56 -5.37 14.63
CA THR A 38 -1.25 -4.78 14.95
C THR A 38 -0.48 -4.39 13.69
N GLY A 39 -0.55 -5.22 12.63
CA GLY A 39 0.09 -4.89 11.37
C GLY A 39 -0.48 -3.68 10.64
N LEU A 40 -1.77 -3.38 10.84
CA LEU A 40 -2.41 -2.17 10.32
C LEU A 40 -2.10 -0.97 11.20
N ASP A 41 -2.19 -1.12 12.53
CA ASP A 41 -1.91 -0.06 13.49
C ASP A 41 -0.46 0.44 13.36
N ASP A 42 0.51 -0.46 13.21
CA ASP A 42 1.92 -0.10 12.98
C ASP A 42 2.13 0.63 11.64
N ARG A 43 1.36 0.27 10.61
CA ARG A 43 1.56 0.75 9.24
C ARG A 43 0.91 2.11 9.02
N ASP A 44 -0.34 2.24 9.48
CA ASP A 44 -1.20 3.40 9.26
C ASP A 44 -1.11 4.39 10.45
N GLN A 45 0.05 4.41 11.11
CA GLN A 45 0.44 5.37 12.13
C GLN A 45 1.10 6.59 11.50
N PHE A 46 0.62 7.78 11.85
CA PHE A 46 1.14 9.06 11.40
C PHE A 46 1.29 9.98 12.60
N LEU A 47 2.50 10.46 12.84
CA LEU A 47 2.86 11.21 14.06
C LEU A 47 2.44 10.46 15.34
N GLY A 48 2.87 9.21 15.48
CA GLY A 48 2.66 8.38 16.66
C GLY A 48 1.22 7.93 16.89
N GLN A 49 0.28 8.24 15.99
CA GLN A 49 -1.14 7.91 16.18
C GLN A 49 -1.73 7.21 14.95
N PRO A 50 -2.58 6.19 15.13
CA PRO A 50 -3.32 5.59 14.02
C PRO A 50 -4.26 6.63 13.42
N ARG A 51 -4.36 6.69 12.08
CA ARG A 51 -5.27 7.61 11.41
C ARG A 51 -5.99 6.96 10.24
N CYS A 52 -7.18 7.47 9.92
CA CYS A 52 -7.84 7.12 8.68
C CYS A 52 -6.96 7.52 7.49
N VAL A 53 -6.61 6.56 6.64
CA VAL A 53 -5.73 6.78 5.47
C VAL A 53 -6.32 7.77 4.45
N VAL A 54 -7.64 7.99 4.47
CA VAL A 54 -8.34 8.92 3.56
C VAL A 54 -8.38 10.34 4.11
N CYS A 55 -8.83 10.54 5.35
CA CYS A 55 -9.12 11.89 5.87
C CYS A 55 -8.27 12.34 7.06
N GLY A 56 -7.41 11.49 7.61
CA GLY A 56 -6.54 11.84 8.73
C GLY A 56 -7.21 11.90 10.10
N GLU A 57 -8.49 11.50 10.18
CA GLU A 57 -9.22 11.34 11.45
C GLU A 57 -8.44 10.40 12.38
N ASP A 58 -8.30 10.76 13.64
CA ASP A 58 -7.49 10.07 14.66
C ASP A 58 -8.27 9.70 15.91
N GLU A 59 -9.57 10.03 15.99
CA GLU A 59 -10.41 9.59 17.08
C GLU A 59 -10.46 8.05 17.11
N VAL A 60 -9.72 7.44 18.04
CA VAL A 60 -9.52 5.99 18.11
C VAL A 60 -10.85 5.23 18.18
N ALA A 61 -11.86 5.79 18.85
CA ALA A 61 -13.20 5.20 18.94
C ALA A 61 -13.94 5.17 17.59
N ALA A 62 -13.51 5.95 16.60
CA ALA A 62 -14.09 6.04 15.27
C ALA A 62 -13.26 5.31 14.19
N LEU A 63 -12.09 4.75 14.55
CA LEU A 63 -11.22 4.02 13.62
C LEU A 63 -11.55 2.54 13.58
N GLU A 64 -11.56 2.00 12.36
CA GLU A 64 -11.93 0.63 12.05
C GLU A 64 -10.90 0.00 11.11
N HIS A 65 -10.66 -1.29 11.29
CA HIS A 65 -9.81 -2.10 10.42
C HIS A 65 -10.63 -2.61 9.22
N CYS A 66 -10.56 -1.86 8.12
CA CYS A 66 -11.23 -2.19 6.88
C CYS A 66 -10.49 -3.29 6.13
N HIS A 67 -11.21 -4.31 5.66
CA HIS A 67 -10.68 -5.35 4.78
C HIS A 67 -10.95 -4.99 3.30
N ILE A 68 -9.96 -5.13 2.43
CA ILE A 68 -10.12 -4.86 0.99
C ILE A 68 -10.91 -6.00 0.33
N ILE A 69 -10.50 -7.25 0.56
CA ILE A 69 -11.29 -8.45 0.29
C ILE A 69 -11.94 -8.87 1.59
N HIS A 70 -13.28 -8.92 1.59
CA HIS A 70 -14.03 -9.11 2.83
C HIS A 70 -13.73 -10.49 3.43
N GLN A 71 -13.78 -10.58 4.76
CA GLN A 71 -13.42 -11.80 5.50
C GLN A 71 -14.27 -13.03 5.13
N SER A 72 -15.50 -12.83 4.64
CA SER A 72 -16.38 -13.90 4.17
C SER A 72 -16.09 -14.35 2.73
N GLU A 73 -15.12 -13.73 2.05
CA GLU A 73 -14.84 -13.91 0.61
C GLU A 73 -13.61 -14.80 0.36
N GLN A 74 -13.46 -15.86 1.16
CA GLN A 74 -12.36 -16.84 1.04
C GLN A 74 -12.17 -17.34 -0.40
N HIS A 75 -13.26 -17.63 -1.11
CA HIS A 75 -13.19 -18.12 -2.49
C HIS A 75 -12.53 -17.13 -3.46
N ILE A 76 -12.74 -15.82 -3.28
CA ILE A 76 -12.07 -14.78 -4.09
C ILE A 76 -10.60 -14.70 -3.73
N TRP A 77 -10.27 -14.81 -2.44
CA TRP A 77 -8.89 -14.86 -1.97
C TRP A 77 -8.10 -16.02 -2.60
N ASP A 78 -8.68 -17.22 -2.59
CA ASP A 78 -8.11 -18.42 -3.20
C ASP A 78 -7.92 -18.25 -4.72
N ASP A 79 -8.90 -17.66 -5.39
CA ASP A 79 -8.82 -17.35 -6.82
C ASP A 79 -7.70 -16.36 -7.14
N LEU A 80 -7.49 -15.34 -6.30
CA LEU A 80 -6.40 -14.37 -6.45
C LEU A 80 -5.03 -15.03 -6.28
N LYS A 81 -4.88 -15.93 -5.30
CA LYS A 81 -3.68 -16.76 -5.14
C LYS A 81 -3.44 -17.63 -6.38
N LYS A 82 -4.47 -18.37 -6.84
CA LYS A 82 -4.39 -19.25 -8.03
C LYS A 82 -3.99 -18.48 -9.30
N ARG A 83 -4.49 -17.24 -9.45
CA ARG A 83 -4.16 -16.35 -10.58
C ARG A 83 -2.80 -15.67 -10.46
N LYS A 84 -2.08 -15.86 -9.34
CA LYS A 84 -0.80 -15.18 -9.03
C LYS A 84 -0.94 -13.65 -9.00
N TRP A 85 -2.10 -13.19 -8.51
CA TRP A 85 -2.35 -11.79 -8.17
C TRP A 85 -1.92 -11.49 -6.74
N LEU A 86 -1.78 -12.54 -5.93
CA LEU A 86 -1.14 -12.57 -4.63
C LEU A 86 0.07 -13.52 -4.66
N PRO A 87 1.06 -13.33 -3.78
CA PRO A 87 2.08 -14.35 -3.52
C PRO A 87 1.45 -15.70 -3.17
N SER A 88 2.10 -16.80 -3.55
CA SER A 88 1.68 -18.16 -3.13
C SER A 88 1.74 -18.32 -1.62
N GLU A 89 2.71 -17.65 -1.01
CA GLU A 89 3.02 -17.65 0.42
C GLU A 89 2.05 -16.79 1.23
N THR A 90 1.18 -16.02 0.58
CA THR A 90 0.16 -15.25 1.31
C THR A 90 -0.69 -16.17 2.18
N LYS A 91 -0.98 -15.72 3.41
CA LYS A 91 -1.75 -16.49 4.40
C LYS A 91 -3.06 -17.01 3.81
N ASP A 92 -3.51 -18.16 4.29
CA ASP A 92 -4.63 -18.86 3.67
C ASP A 92 -5.96 -18.12 3.82
N HIS A 93 -6.17 -17.37 4.91
CA HIS A 93 -7.41 -16.64 5.14
C HIS A 93 -7.23 -15.12 5.04
N PRO A 94 -8.14 -14.37 4.38
CA PRO A 94 -8.03 -12.92 4.18
C PRO A 94 -7.97 -12.12 5.48
N THR A 95 -8.53 -12.64 6.58
CA THR A 95 -8.55 -11.98 7.92
C THR A 95 -7.18 -11.90 8.59
N HIS A 96 -6.22 -12.66 8.10
CA HIS A 96 -4.92 -12.82 8.77
C HIS A 96 -3.81 -12.03 8.08
N GLU A 97 -4.04 -11.57 6.85
CA GLU A 97 -3.04 -10.90 6.04
C GLU A 97 -3.20 -9.38 6.16
N SER A 98 -2.31 -8.72 6.90
CA SER A 98 -2.34 -7.25 7.08
C SER A 98 -2.29 -6.47 5.76
N ARG A 99 -1.72 -7.06 4.70
CA ARG A 99 -1.70 -6.50 3.34
C ARG A 99 -3.07 -6.54 2.64
N ASN A 100 -4.09 -7.12 3.28
CA ASN A 100 -5.50 -7.10 2.88
C ASN A 100 -6.33 -6.05 3.64
N GLY A 101 -5.72 -5.17 4.43
CA GLY A 101 -6.49 -4.19 5.21
C GLY A 101 -5.93 -2.78 5.18
N MET A 102 -6.71 -1.86 5.73
CA MET A 102 -6.38 -0.44 5.94
C MET A 102 -7.19 0.17 7.08
N ILE A 103 -6.60 1.14 7.79
CA ILE A 103 -7.33 1.90 8.81
C ILE A 103 -8.19 2.97 8.15
N MET A 104 -9.49 2.93 8.43
CA MET A 104 -10.45 3.93 7.99
C MET A 104 -11.29 4.42 9.18
N CYS A 105 -11.80 5.65 9.12
CA CYS A 105 -12.87 6.03 10.02
C CYS A 105 -14.18 5.36 9.58
N SER A 106 -15.12 5.18 10.51
CA SER A 106 -16.41 4.52 10.27
C SER A 106 -17.16 5.03 9.03
N ASN A 107 -17.11 6.34 8.76
CA ASN A 107 -17.71 6.94 7.57
C ASN A 107 -17.06 6.47 6.26
N HIS A 108 -15.72 6.39 6.21
CA HIS A 108 -15.01 5.94 5.02
C HIS A 108 -15.10 4.43 4.85
N HIS A 109 -15.06 3.67 5.94
CA HIS A 109 -15.23 2.23 5.91
C HIS A 109 -16.62 1.86 5.38
N TYR A 110 -17.68 2.43 5.97
CA TYR A 110 -19.05 2.27 5.47
C TYR A 110 -19.17 2.63 3.99
N ALA A 111 -18.55 3.73 3.57
CA ALA A 111 -18.60 4.16 2.18
C ALA A 111 -17.82 3.24 1.23
N PHE A 112 -16.74 2.61 1.70
CA PHE A 112 -15.97 1.63 0.95
C PHE A 112 -16.80 0.35 0.73
N ASP A 113 -17.41 -0.17 1.80
CA ASP A 113 -18.26 -1.37 1.77
C ASP A 113 -19.55 -1.16 0.98
N ALA A 114 -20.10 0.06 1.01
CA ALA A 114 -21.26 0.45 0.22
C ALA A 114 -20.91 0.80 -1.24
N TYR A 115 -19.69 0.51 -1.69
CA TYR A 115 -19.21 0.72 -3.07
C TYR A 115 -19.40 2.17 -3.55
N LEU A 116 -19.28 3.16 -2.67
CA LEU A 116 -19.51 4.57 -3.03
C LEU A 116 -18.29 5.22 -3.70
N PHE A 117 -17.11 4.67 -3.46
CA PHE A 117 -15.85 5.04 -4.08
C PHE A 117 -15.03 3.77 -4.26
N PHE A 118 -13.93 3.87 -5.02
CA PHE A 118 -12.87 2.87 -4.98
C PHE A 118 -11.51 3.57 -4.83
N ILE A 119 -10.51 2.78 -4.49
CA ILE A 119 -9.12 3.21 -4.45
C ILE A 119 -8.42 2.60 -5.66
N ARG A 120 -7.73 3.42 -6.46
CA ARG A 120 -6.93 2.94 -7.58
C ARG A 120 -5.45 3.20 -7.34
N TYR A 121 -4.62 2.19 -7.53
CA TYR A 121 -3.18 2.37 -7.57
C TYR A 121 -2.72 2.86 -8.95
N ASN A 122 -1.91 3.91 -8.97
CA ASN A 122 -1.26 4.42 -10.16
C ASN A 122 0.23 4.05 -10.14
N PRO A 123 0.68 3.10 -10.99
CA PRO A 123 2.08 2.68 -11.05
C PRO A 123 3.06 3.82 -11.39
N ASN A 124 2.66 4.78 -12.22
CA ASN A 124 3.55 5.85 -12.69
C ASN A 124 3.92 6.83 -11.57
N THR A 125 2.97 7.11 -10.69
CA THR A 125 3.18 8.01 -9.54
C THR A 125 3.40 7.26 -8.24
N GLN A 126 3.30 5.92 -8.25
CA GLN A 126 3.33 5.04 -7.09
C GLN A 126 2.39 5.47 -5.94
N LYS A 127 1.17 5.89 -6.29
CA LYS A 127 0.17 6.42 -5.34
C LYS A 127 -1.13 5.63 -5.38
N PHE A 128 -1.78 5.51 -4.24
CA PHE A 128 -3.18 5.07 -4.13
C PHE A 128 -4.09 6.29 -4.18
N ILE A 129 -5.08 6.28 -5.06
CA ILE A 129 -5.92 7.42 -5.40
C ILE A 129 -7.36 7.12 -5.02
N PHE A 130 -7.98 8.01 -4.26
CA PHE A 130 -9.39 7.93 -3.93
C PHE A 130 -10.25 8.42 -5.11
N ILE A 131 -11.18 7.59 -5.59
CA ILE A 131 -12.05 7.93 -6.72
C ILE A 131 -13.51 7.84 -6.25
N ASN A 132 -14.09 9.01 -5.97
CA ASN A 132 -15.53 9.16 -5.73
C ASN A 132 -16.31 8.74 -6.99
N TYR A 133 -16.78 7.51 -7.03
CA TYR A 133 -17.58 7.01 -8.15
C TYR A 133 -19.05 7.36 -7.98
N SER A 134 -19.57 7.33 -6.74
CA SER A 134 -20.98 7.62 -6.43
C SER A 134 -21.39 9.07 -6.68
N GLY A 135 -20.42 9.99 -6.78
CA GLY A 135 -20.64 11.43 -6.92
C GLY A 135 -21.25 12.12 -5.72
N LYS A 136 -21.26 11.47 -4.55
CA LYS A 136 -21.76 12.12 -3.34
C LYS A 136 -20.89 13.32 -3.01
N GLN A 137 -21.53 14.45 -2.70
CA GLN A 137 -20.83 15.70 -2.40
C GLN A 137 -19.89 15.56 -1.18
N SER A 138 -20.28 14.75 -0.19
CA SER A 138 -19.45 14.47 0.99
C SER A 138 -18.10 13.81 0.64
N GLN A 139 -18.00 13.15 -0.51
CA GLN A 139 -16.77 12.50 -0.99
C GLN A 139 -16.02 13.33 -2.04
N ALA A 140 -16.61 14.44 -2.52
CA ALA A 140 -16.03 15.25 -3.59
C ALA A 140 -14.65 15.80 -3.23
N ARG A 141 -14.44 16.19 -1.96
CA ARG A 141 -13.17 16.75 -1.49
C ARG A 141 -11.99 15.77 -1.55
N TYR A 142 -12.26 14.46 -1.58
CA TYR A 142 -11.25 13.40 -1.62
C TYR A 142 -10.99 12.89 -3.05
N HIS A 143 -11.91 13.19 -3.98
CA HIS A 143 -11.87 12.67 -5.33
C HIS A 143 -10.60 13.09 -6.08
N GLY A 144 -9.94 12.11 -6.71
CA GLY A 144 -8.73 12.32 -7.51
C GLY A 144 -7.46 12.60 -6.70
N LYS A 145 -7.53 12.50 -5.36
CA LYS A 145 -6.39 12.75 -4.46
C LYS A 145 -5.78 11.45 -3.94
N ALA A 146 -4.47 11.47 -3.74
CA ALA A 146 -3.72 10.36 -3.21
C ALA A 146 -3.85 10.25 -1.68
N ILE A 147 -4.17 9.05 -1.20
CA ILE A 147 -4.39 8.72 0.21
C ILE A 147 -3.11 8.25 0.90
N ALA A 148 -3.11 8.23 2.23
CA ALA A 148 -1.93 7.89 3.03
C ALA A 148 -1.71 6.38 3.13
N LEU A 149 -1.37 5.75 2.00
CA LEU A 149 -0.90 4.37 1.96
C LEU A 149 0.55 4.34 1.49
N ASP A 150 1.44 3.93 2.40
CA ASP A 150 2.89 3.89 2.15
C ASP A 150 3.29 2.67 1.32
N ILE A 151 3.56 2.89 0.03
CA ILE A 151 3.94 1.82 -0.90
C ILE A 151 5.29 1.17 -0.54
N THR A 152 6.16 1.86 0.21
CA THR A 152 7.47 1.33 0.59
C THR A 152 7.41 0.46 1.85
N HIS A 153 6.28 0.46 2.56
CA HIS A 153 6.14 -0.36 3.76
C HIS A 153 6.08 -1.86 3.42
N ARG A 154 6.79 -2.69 4.19
CA ARG A 154 6.72 -4.16 4.12
C ARG A 154 5.31 -4.79 4.29
N LYS A 155 4.35 -4.04 4.85
CA LYS A 155 2.94 -4.44 5.06
C LYS A 155 1.97 -3.59 4.22
N ALA A 156 2.48 -2.84 3.23
CA ALA A 156 1.66 -2.07 2.30
C ALA A 156 0.61 -2.98 1.65
N PRO A 157 -0.65 -2.51 1.50
CA PRO A 157 -1.66 -3.31 0.85
C PRO A 157 -1.25 -3.69 -0.57
N PHE A 158 -1.64 -4.88 -1.01
CA PHE A 158 -1.38 -5.28 -2.39
C PHE A 158 -2.30 -4.50 -3.35
N PRO A 159 -1.76 -3.74 -4.32
CA PRO A 159 -2.57 -3.01 -5.28
C PRO A 159 -3.55 -3.89 -6.07
N SER A 160 -3.19 -5.16 -6.28
CA SER A 160 -4.03 -6.15 -6.95
C SER A 160 -5.38 -6.39 -6.26
N LEU A 161 -5.45 -6.22 -4.94
CA LEU A 161 -6.71 -6.40 -4.18
C LEU A 161 -7.74 -5.33 -4.52
N PHE A 162 -7.28 -4.10 -4.75
CA PHE A 162 -8.16 -2.99 -5.11
C PHE A 162 -8.78 -3.14 -6.50
N ILE A 163 -8.19 -3.93 -7.40
CA ILE A 163 -8.75 -4.22 -8.73
C ILE A 163 -10.14 -4.86 -8.58
N VAL A 164 -10.29 -5.80 -7.64
CA VAL A 164 -11.56 -6.50 -7.42
C VAL A 164 -12.63 -5.52 -6.93
N HIS A 165 -12.29 -4.68 -5.96
CA HIS A 165 -13.20 -3.67 -5.43
C HIS A 165 -13.62 -2.67 -6.51
N GLU A 166 -12.64 -2.16 -7.27
CA GLU A 166 -12.88 -1.25 -8.39
C GLU A 166 -13.81 -1.86 -9.45
N MET A 167 -13.63 -3.14 -9.81
CA MET A 167 -14.51 -3.81 -10.78
C MET A 167 -15.95 -3.97 -10.28
N ARG A 168 -16.17 -4.02 -8.96
CA ARG A 168 -17.52 -4.14 -8.36
C ARG A 168 -18.25 -2.82 -8.35
N VAL A 169 -17.56 -1.71 -8.08
CA VAL A 169 -18.21 -0.39 -7.91
C VAL A 169 -19.12 -0.01 -9.08
N PRO A 170 -18.72 -0.13 -10.37
CA PRO A 170 -19.63 0.13 -11.49
C PRO A 170 -20.90 -0.74 -11.48
N GLY A 171 -20.83 -1.98 -10.99
CA GLY A 171 -21.99 -2.87 -10.86
C GLY A 171 -23.02 -2.39 -9.83
N PHE A 172 -22.59 -1.67 -8.79
CA PHE A 172 -23.47 -1.02 -7.82
C PHE A 172 -24.01 0.34 -8.29
N HIS A 173 -23.42 0.91 -9.36
CA HIS A 173 -23.78 2.22 -9.92
C HIS A 173 -23.91 2.15 -11.45
N PRO A 174 -24.82 1.32 -12.00
CA PRO A 174 -24.83 0.97 -13.43
C PRO A 174 -25.16 2.14 -14.37
N PHE A 175 -25.80 3.19 -13.87
CA PHE A 175 -26.17 4.37 -14.66
C PHE A 175 -25.18 5.53 -14.51
N ARG A 176 -24.09 5.32 -13.76
CA ARG A 176 -23.08 6.34 -13.50
C ARG A 176 -22.03 6.31 -14.60
N SER A 177 -21.75 7.48 -15.18
CA SER A 177 -20.60 7.67 -16.04
C SER A 177 -19.30 7.56 -15.24
N THR A 178 -18.24 7.11 -15.91
CA THR A 178 -16.88 7.13 -15.37
C THR A 178 -16.52 8.55 -14.93
N PRO A 179 -16.06 8.75 -13.67
CA PRO A 179 -15.73 10.07 -13.19
C PRO A 179 -14.45 10.60 -13.85
N ASP A 180 -14.41 11.91 -14.03
CA ASP A 180 -13.24 12.62 -14.56
C ASP A 180 -12.11 12.66 -13.55
N MET A 181 -10.87 12.55 -14.01
CA MET A 181 -9.69 12.66 -13.17
C MET A 181 -8.98 14.02 -13.34
N PRO A 182 -8.44 14.59 -12.25
CA PRO A 182 -7.54 15.73 -12.37
C PRO A 182 -6.27 15.32 -13.14
N SER A 183 -5.75 16.23 -13.95
CA SER A 183 -4.52 16.01 -14.74
C SER A 183 -3.28 15.76 -13.89
N SER A 184 -3.27 16.24 -12.64
CA SER A 184 -2.23 15.97 -11.65
C SER A 184 -2.83 15.40 -10.37
N VAL A 185 -2.26 14.28 -9.89
CA VAL A 185 -2.68 13.63 -8.64
C VAL A 185 -1.97 14.30 -7.46
N GLN A 186 -2.71 15.15 -6.75
CA GLN A 186 -2.29 15.78 -5.51
C GLN A 186 -2.50 14.84 -4.33
N TRP A 187 -1.78 15.06 -3.23
CA TRP A 187 -2.02 14.36 -1.97
C TRP A 187 -3.29 14.90 -1.28
N GLN A 188 -3.88 14.13 -0.37
CA GLN A 188 -4.98 14.62 0.46
C GLN A 188 -4.55 15.87 1.26
N ASP A 189 -5.51 16.77 1.47
CA ASP A 189 -5.23 18.07 2.08
C ASP A 189 -4.54 17.92 3.44
N TRP A 190 -5.03 17.00 4.29
CA TRP A 190 -4.48 16.74 5.62
C TRP A 190 -3.01 16.28 5.57
N ILE A 191 -2.63 15.46 4.58
CA ILE A 191 -1.25 14.99 4.37
C ILE A 191 -0.32 16.18 4.11
N THR A 192 -0.75 17.09 3.23
CA THR A 192 0.04 18.27 2.89
C THR A 192 0.04 19.33 3.99
N SER A 193 -1.11 19.59 4.61
CA SER A 193 -1.25 20.64 5.63
C SER A 193 -0.50 20.32 6.91
N TRP A 194 -0.33 19.04 7.23
CA TRP A 194 0.38 18.61 8.42
C TRP A 194 1.84 18.24 8.15
N GLY A 195 2.31 18.34 6.90
CA GLY A 195 3.68 18.02 6.54
C GLY A 195 4.03 16.54 6.74
N MET A 196 3.10 15.64 6.42
CA MET A 196 3.25 14.19 6.65
C MET A 196 4.30 13.53 5.77
N LEU A 197 4.67 14.16 4.65
CA LEU A 197 5.63 13.60 3.71
C LEU A 197 7.06 13.76 4.24
N ASN A 198 7.83 12.69 4.13
CA ASN A 198 9.27 12.74 4.37
C ASN A 198 10.00 13.46 3.21
N SER A 199 11.24 13.85 3.48
CA SER A 199 12.16 14.26 2.43
C SER A 199 12.51 13.07 1.52
N SER A 200 12.99 13.38 0.31
CA SER A 200 13.29 12.39 -0.74
C SER A 200 14.29 11.29 -0.35
N ASN A 201 15.04 11.48 0.74
CA ASN A 201 16.10 10.56 1.17
C ASN A 201 15.65 9.58 2.26
N SER A 202 14.37 9.61 2.67
CA SER A 202 13.82 8.69 3.67
C SER A 202 13.46 7.32 3.07
N THR A 203 13.54 6.28 3.89
CA THR A 203 13.12 4.92 3.55
C THR A 203 11.59 4.77 3.53
N THR A 204 10.87 5.63 4.24
CA THR A 204 9.40 5.66 4.31
C THR A 204 8.85 6.93 3.68
N LEU A 205 7.68 6.85 3.04
CA LEU A 205 7.04 8.03 2.44
C LEU A 205 6.49 9.00 3.49
N PHE A 206 6.02 8.48 4.62
CA PHE A 206 5.33 9.25 5.64
C PHE A 206 6.09 9.30 6.97
N ARG A 207 5.95 10.42 7.68
CA ARG A 207 6.40 10.59 9.07
C ARG A 207 5.52 9.77 9.99
N ARG A 208 6.12 8.77 10.65
CA ARG A 208 5.40 7.88 11.57
C ARG A 208 5.63 8.22 13.02
N ASP A 209 6.85 8.65 13.36
CA ASP A 209 7.17 8.98 14.73
C ASP A 209 6.68 10.38 15.08
N MET A 210 6.34 10.57 16.36
CA MET A 210 6.21 11.91 16.91
C MET A 210 7.59 12.58 16.87
N PRO A 211 7.68 13.89 16.56
CA PRO A 211 8.91 14.62 16.79
C PRO A 211 9.31 14.47 18.26
N ASP A 212 10.59 14.19 18.52
CA ASP A 212 11.11 14.15 19.89
C ASP A 212 10.73 15.46 20.60
N SER A 213 9.95 15.32 21.67
CA SER A 213 9.63 16.40 22.60
C SER A 213 10.89 16.78 23.38
N GLY A 214 11.88 17.37 22.70
CA GLY A 214 12.97 18.07 23.36
C GLY A 214 12.40 19.33 23.99
N ASP A 215 12.42 19.36 25.34
CA ASP A 215 12.22 20.50 26.23
C ASP A 215 11.77 21.81 25.54
N ASP A 216 10.48 21.95 25.24
CA ASP A 216 9.87 23.28 25.24
C ASP A 216 8.36 23.19 25.51
N ASN A 217 7.95 24.01 26.47
CA ASN A 217 6.67 24.01 27.15
C ASN A 217 5.59 24.67 26.26
N GLY A 218 5.28 24.06 25.12
CA GLY A 218 4.36 24.58 24.10
C GLY A 218 3.14 23.70 23.91
N ASN A 219 1.96 24.26 24.17
CA ASN A 219 0.64 23.67 23.97
C ASN A 219 0.43 23.18 22.50
N TYR A 220 0.68 21.91 22.21
CA TYR A 220 0.48 21.30 20.88
C TYR A 220 -0.99 21.03 20.57
N ASN A 221 -1.79 22.10 20.42
CA ASN A 221 -3.13 22.05 19.85
C ASN A 221 -3.28 23.00 18.65
N THR A 222 -2.17 23.38 18.00
CA THR A 222 -2.20 24.23 16.79
C THR A 222 -1.29 23.66 15.70
N PRO A 223 -1.79 23.44 14.47
CA PRO A 223 -0.93 23.15 13.33
C PRO A 223 0.02 24.34 13.10
N PRO A 224 1.30 24.12 12.77
CA PRO A 224 2.21 25.22 12.46
C PRO A 224 1.72 25.96 11.21
N GLN A 225 1.57 27.28 11.32
CA GLN A 225 1.37 28.16 10.16
C GLN A 225 2.62 28.11 9.27
N PHE A 226 2.58 27.30 8.21
CA PHE A 226 3.59 27.38 7.16
C PHE A 226 3.24 28.52 6.20
N GLN A 227 4.15 29.49 6.10
CA GLN A 227 4.18 30.48 5.04
C GLN A 227 4.33 29.77 3.69
N GLN A 228 3.38 30.00 2.78
CA GLN A 228 3.48 29.59 1.39
C GLN A 228 4.73 30.19 0.74
N GLN A 229 5.78 29.40 0.55
CA GLN A 229 6.79 29.73 -0.46
C GLN A 229 6.22 29.36 -1.82
N GLN A 230 5.70 30.36 -2.52
CA GLN A 230 5.38 30.28 -3.93
C GLN A 230 6.69 30.09 -4.71
N GLN A 231 6.87 28.93 -5.35
CA GLN A 231 7.91 28.79 -6.37
C GLN A 231 7.44 29.44 -7.69
N PRO A 232 8.32 30.14 -8.44
CA PRO A 232 7.95 30.75 -9.71
C PRO A 232 7.64 29.70 -10.76
N GLN A 233 6.42 29.72 -11.31
CA GLN A 233 6.06 28.94 -12.50
C GLN A 233 6.59 29.64 -13.75
N SER A 234 7.51 28.97 -14.45
CA SER A 234 7.91 29.32 -15.81
C SER A 234 6.72 29.11 -16.76
N GLN A 235 6.19 30.20 -17.30
CA GLN A 235 5.10 30.18 -18.25
C GLN A 235 5.57 29.61 -19.60
N SER A 236 4.91 28.55 -20.07
CA SER A 236 4.92 28.13 -21.46
C SER A 236 3.51 27.64 -21.85
N GLN A 237 2.76 28.57 -22.45
CA GLN A 237 1.64 28.43 -23.40
C GLN A 237 0.63 27.26 -23.27
N THR A 238 -0.56 27.64 -22.78
CA THR A 238 -1.90 27.36 -23.36
C THR A 238 -2.34 25.91 -23.66
N THR A 239 -2.84 25.24 -22.63
CA THR A 239 -4.05 24.39 -22.70
C THR A 239 -4.79 24.52 -21.36
N LEU A 240 -6.11 24.72 -21.39
CA LEU A 240 -6.99 24.69 -20.21
C LEU A 240 -6.67 23.45 -19.34
N PRO A 241 -6.71 23.49 -17.99
CA PRO A 241 -6.48 22.33 -17.16
C PRO A 241 -7.62 21.33 -17.38
N GLY A 242 -7.45 20.45 -18.36
CA GLY A 242 -8.44 19.50 -18.82
C GLY A 242 -8.56 18.36 -17.82
N HIS A 243 -9.77 18.17 -17.31
CA HIS A 243 -10.19 16.91 -16.75
C HIS A 243 -10.06 15.83 -17.84
N ALA A 244 -9.30 14.78 -17.56
CA ALA A 244 -9.18 13.64 -18.45
C ALA A 244 -10.10 12.52 -17.93
N PRO A 245 -10.78 11.76 -18.81
CA PRO A 245 -11.51 10.57 -18.38
C PRO A 245 -10.59 9.64 -17.61
N LEU A 246 -11.06 9.07 -16.51
CA LEU A 246 -10.32 8.04 -15.79
C LEU A 246 -9.94 6.92 -16.76
N ALA A 247 -8.64 6.60 -16.82
CA ALA A 247 -8.14 5.55 -17.71
C ALA A 247 -8.89 4.22 -17.49
N SER A 248 -9.05 3.43 -18.54
CA SER A 248 -9.63 2.09 -18.44
C SER A 248 -8.83 1.23 -17.46
N LEU A 249 -9.53 0.57 -16.52
CA LEU A 249 -8.90 -0.36 -15.61
C LEU A 249 -8.24 -1.51 -16.37
N ASN A 250 -8.91 -2.04 -17.40
CA ASN A 250 -8.42 -3.18 -18.18
C ASN A 250 -7.03 -2.94 -18.77
N ASP A 251 -6.78 -1.71 -19.24
CA ASP A 251 -5.49 -1.32 -19.81
C ASP A 251 -4.41 -1.16 -18.72
N SER A 252 -4.83 -0.94 -17.47
CA SER A 252 -3.96 -0.70 -16.32
C SER A 252 -3.65 -1.98 -15.50
N ILE A 253 -4.46 -3.03 -15.60
CA ILE A 253 -4.32 -4.27 -14.79
C ILE A 253 -2.90 -4.84 -14.88
N ALA A 254 -2.36 -4.98 -16.10
CA ALA A 254 -1.02 -5.55 -16.29
C ALA A 254 0.06 -4.72 -15.58
N GLY A 255 -0.02 -3.40 -15.68
CA GLY A 255 0.90 -2.47 -15.00
C GLY A 255 0.77 -2.53 -13.48
N ILE A 256 -0.46 -2.57 -12.95
CA ILE A 256 -0.71 -2.71 -11.51
C ILE A 256 -0.17 -4.03 -10.99
N LEU A 257 -0.38 -5.14 -11.70
CA LEU A 257 0.13 -6.46 -11.30
C LEU A 257 1.66 -6.53 -11.36
N ALA A 258 2.28 -5.94 -12.38
CA ALA A 258 3.73 -5.85 -12.47
C ALA A 258 4.31 -5.03 -11.31
N ALA A 259 3.72 -3.86 -11.03
CA ALA A 259 4.12 -3.02 -9.92
C ALA A 259 3.93 -3.73 -8.58
N THR A 260 2.79 -4.39 -8.37
CA THR A 260 2.50 -5.19 -7.15
C THR A 260 3.61 -6.19 -6.84
N ARG A 261 4.09 -6.93 -7.85
CA ARG A 261 5.16 -7.93 -7.68
C ARG A 261 6.53 -7.32 -7.38
N SER A 262 6.74 -6.07 -7.78
CA SER A 262 7.99 -5.34 -7.49
C SER A 262 8.01 -4.71 -6.09
N MET A 263 6.88 -4.69 -5.38
CA MET A 263 6.77 -4.00 -4.10
C MET A 263 7.54 -4.68 -2.97
N PRO A 264 8.07 -3.91 -2.00
CA PRO A 264 8.64 -4.46 -0.78
C PRO A 264 7.68 -5.39 -0.03
N SER A 265 6.37 -5.08 -0.02
CA SER A 265 5.39 -5.92 0.67
C SER A 265 5.19 -7.28 0.02
N TRP A 266 5.41 -7.42 -1.29
CA TRP A 266 5.42 -8.71 -1.97
C TRP A 266 6.56 -9.57 -1.44
N LYS A 267 7.79 -9.06 -1.50
CA LYS A 267 8.99 -9.77 -0.99
C LYS A 267 8.86 -10.13 0.48
N ALA A 268 8.38 -9.19 1.29
CA ALA A 268 8.15 -9.42 2.72
C ALA A 268 7.13 -10.54 2.96
N CYS A 269 6.03 -10.59 2.20
CA CYS A 269 5.04 -11.66 2.30
C CYS A 269 5.65 -13.04 1.98
N GLN A 270 6.51 -13.11 0.96
CA GLN A 270 7.21 -14.36 0.62
C GLN A 270 8.12 -14.80 1.76
N MET A 271 8.90 -13.88 2.33
CA MET A 271 9.84 -14.19 3.41
C MET A 271 9.15 -14.54 4.73
N GLU A 272 8.12 -13.80 5.12
CA GLU A 272 7.40 -13.95 6.39
C GLU A 272 6.62 -15.27 6.48
N ASN A 273 6.06 -15.73 5.36
CA ASN A 273 5.19 -16.91 5.35
C ASN A 273 5.85 -18.15 4.73
N THR A 274 7.14 -18.07 4.36
CA THR A 274 7.89 -19.28 4.00
C THR A 274 8.16 -20.09 5.27
N SER A 275 7.77 -21.37 5.26
CA SER A 275 8.10 -22.28 6.35
C SER A 275 9.60 -22.58 6.36
N TRP A 276 10.29 -22.14 7.41
CA TRP A 276 11.72 -22.41 7.65
C TRP A 276 11.97 -23.69 8.45
N ALA A 277 10.97 -24.58 8.55
CA ALA A 277 11.16 -25.90 9.14
C ALA A 277 12.02 -26.78 8.21
N GLY A 278 13.02 -27.46 8.76
CA GLY A 278 13.92 -28.33 8.00
C GLY A 278 15.38 -28.20 8.44
N THR A 279 16.25 -28.89 7.72
CA THR A 279 17.70 -28.81 7.87
C THR A 279 18.24 -27.45 7.36
N ALA A 280 19.48 -27.13 7.74
CA ALA A 280 20.15 -25.91 7.26
C ALA A 280 20.23 -25.88 5.72
N ASP A 281 20.52 -27.01 5.08
CA ASP A 281 20.61 -27.11 3.62
C ASP A 281 19.24 -26.94 2.95
N GLU A 282 18.17 -27.50 3.52
CA GLU A 282 16.80 -27.29 3.04
C GLU A 282 16.39 -25.81 3.15
N ASN A 283 16.77 -25.14 4.24
CA ASN A 283 16.52 -23.73 4.43
C ASN A 283 17.34 -22.86 3.46
N ILE A 284 18.61 -23.21 3.21
CA ILE A 284 19.43 -22.54 2.18
C ILE A 284 18.78 -22.69 0.79
N GLN A 285 18.30 -23.88 0.45
CA GLN A 285 17.62 -24.11 -0.84
C GLN A 285 16.29 -23.37 -0.95
N LYS A 286 15.49 -23.33 0.13
CA LYS A 286 14.27 -22.51 0.18
C LYS A 286 14.57 -21.04 -0.03
N TYR A 287 15.63 -20.53 0.60
CA TYR A 287 16.09 -19.16 0.46
C TYR A 287 16.55 -18.84 -0.97
N ILE A 288 17.37 -19.72 -1.57
CA ILE A 288 17.81 -19.61 -2.96
C ILE A 288 16.62 -19.60 -3.93
N THR A 289 15.63 -20.47 -3.69
CA THR A 289 14.44 -20.60 -4.55
C THR A 289 13.51 -19.39 -4.41
N SER A 290 13.30 -18.86 -3.20
CA SER A 290 12.43 -17.71 -2.95
C SER A 290 13.00 -16.40 -3.48
N ILE A 291 14.33 -16.31 -3.54
CA ILE A 291 15.06 -15.12 -4.03
C ILE A 291 15.37 -15.20 -5.53
N GLY A 292 15.38 -16.41 -6.12
CA GLY A 292 15.70 -16.61 -7.53
C GLY A 292 17.19 -16.45 -7.80
N VAL A 293 18.02 -17.23 -7.12
CA VAL A 293 19.48 -17.20 -7.31
C VAL A 293 19.90 -18.21 -8.40
N GLU A 294 20.67 -17.77 -9.39
CA GLU A 294 21.30 -18.66 -10.38
C GLU A 294 22.56 -19.30 -9.77
N SER A 295 22.54 -20.61 -9.63
CA SER A 295 23.72 -21.39 -9.26
C SER A 295 24.58 -21.64 -10.50
N ASN A 296 25.62 -20.80 -10.69
CA ASN A 296 26.76 -21.17 -11.52
C ASN A 296 27.54 -22.27 -10.82
N VAL A 297 27.07 -23.52 -10.96
CA VAL A 297 27.88 -24.68 -10.64
C VAL A 297 28.77 -24.92 -11.85
N GLU A 298 29.95 -24.30 -11.85
CA GLU A 298 31.06 -24.76 -12.68
C GLU A 298 31.40 -26.18 -12.23
N SER A 299 31.03 -27.16 -13.07
CA SER A 299 31.51 -28.53 -12.98
C SER A 299 33.02 -28.52 -13.26
N VAL A 300 33.83 -28.44 -12.21
CA VAL A 300 35.27 -28.73 -12.30
C VAL A 300 35.40 -30.24 -12.33
N GLY A 301 35.60 -30.77 -13.55
CA GLY A 301 36.15 -32.10 -13.79
C GLY A 301 37.67 -32.09 -13.78
#